data_AF-A0A520MEP1-F1
#
_entry.id   AF-A0A520MEP1-F1
#
_cell.length_a   1.000
_cell.length_b   1.000
_cell.length_c   1.000
_cell.angle_alpha   90.00
_cell.angle_beta   90.00
_cell.angle_gamma   90.00
#
_symmetry.space_group_name_H-M   'P 1'
#
loop_
_entity.id
_entity.type
_entity.pdbx_description
1 polymer ?
#
loop_
_entity_poly.entity_id
_entity_poly.type
_entity_poly.pdbx_seq_one_letter_code
_entity_poly.pdbx_strand_id
1 'polypeptide(L)'
;MNSVICLLLTFCACAVGAIFGDGNPKNGIEDQRQLAPAEILQSVGTIYCDGALRGTATHVSLSSIAPSSRSSIILTAAHVIYHKTTGILFETCVYRPQGKRLSSIDFLKISPHDFKPQSKNKIQQASQDIIFVTLQKKLRGSGLILQEVEDTDNQLLLIGYNQNQDQISISRDCGQFTSESYETDLLLLHNCDAGRGASGGPILDARSGSVIAVHGGTFLINSSENNPFGAMQGAIADPEVLINQGRKIDSDVIAQLKRFIAYPSKNSQN
;
A
#
# COMPACT_ATOMS: atom_id res chain seq x y z
N MET A 1 -20.63 -37.26 23.33
CA MET A 1 -21.24 -35.99 22.90
C MET A 1 -20.10 -35.02 22.62
N ASN A 2 -19.82 -34.78 21.35
CA ASN A 2 -18.72 -33.93 20.91
C ASN A 2 -19.14 -32.46 21.04
N SER A 3 -18.55 -31.73 21.99
CA SER A 3 -18.71 -30.28 22.06
C SER A 3 -17.85 -29.62 20.99
N VAL A 4 -18.54 -28.98 20.06
CA VAL A 4 -18.01 -28.20 18.95
C VAL A 4 -17.20 -27.02 19.48
N ILE A 5 -15.94 -26.94 19.07
CA ILE A 5 -15.07 -25.77 19.24
C ILE A 5 -15.66 -24.66 18.36
N CYS A 6 -16.22 -23.62 18.99
CA CYS A 6 -16.64 -22.43 18.29
C CYS A 6 -15.42 -21.50 18.13
N LEU A 7 -14.69 -21.68 17.02
CA LEU A 7 -13.59 -20.80 16.62
C LEU A 7 -14.19 -19.46 16.17
N LEU A 8 -14.23 -18.48 17.06
CA LEU A 8 -14.55 -17.10 16.71
C LEU A 8 -13.39 -16.52 15.89
N LEU A 9 -13.50 -16.61 14.57
CA LEU A 9 -12.67 -15.84 13.63
C LEU A 9 -13.00 -14.35 13.82
N THR A 10 -12.24 -13.67 14.66
CA THR A 10 -12.26 -12.21 14.75
C THR A 10 -11.75 -11.65 13.42
N PHE A 11 -12.66 -11.21 12.56
CA PHE A 11 -12.35 -10.45 11.36
C PHE A 11 -11.54 -9.22 11.75
N CYS A 12 -10.26 -9.23 11.40
CA CYS A 12 -9.37 -8.09 11.53
C CYS A 12 -9.94 -6.96 10.67
N ALA A 13 -10.37 -5.87 11.32
CA ALA A 13 -10.68 -4.61 10.66
C ALA A 13 -9.37 -3.99 10.14
N CYS A 14 -8.85 -4.51 9.04
CA CYS A 14 -7.81 -3.84 8.26
C CYS A 14 -8.38 -2.54 7.70
N ALA A 15 -7.54 -1.51 7.52
CA ALA A 15 -7.93 -0.33 6.77
C ALA A 15 -8.48 -0.78 5.41
N VAL A 16 -9.69 -0.33 5.09
CA VAL A 16 -10.38 -0.68 3.85
C VAL A 16 -10.21 0.53 2.94
N GLY A 17 -9.70 0.32 1.73
CA GLY A 17 -9.78 1.33 0.67
C GLY A 17 -11.23 1.46 0.18
N ALA A 18 -11.59 2.60 -0.42
CA ALA A 18 -12.85 2.77 -1.10
C ALA A 18 -12.77 2.23 -2.53
N ILE A 19 -13.88 1.66 -2.99
CA ILE A 19 -14.09 1.28 -4.39
C ILE A 19 -15.16 2.25 -4.88
N PHE A 20 -14.75 3.27 -5.62
CA PHE A 20 -15.66 4.29 -6.15
C PHE A 20 -16.49 3.73 -7.30
N GLY A 21 -15.97 2.73 -8.00
CA GLY A 21 -16.73 1.89 -8.92
C GLY A 21 -17.87 1.11 -8.28
N ASP A 22 -19.08 1.15 -8.87
CA ASP A 22 -20.24 0.40 -8.39
C ASP A 22 -20.54 -0.88 -9.19
N GLY A 23 -19.90 -1.05 -10.36
CA GLY A 23 -20.10 -2.22 -11.23
C GLY A 23 -21.36 -2.12 -12.13
N ASN A 24 -21.97 -0.94 -12.26
CA ASN A 24 -23.21 -0.71 -13.00
C ASN A 24 -22.98 0.05 -14.33
N PRO A 25 -23.04 -0.64 -15.49
CA PRO A 25 -22.64 -0.05 -16.77
C PRO A 25 -23.61 1.02 -17.28
N LYS A 26 -24.65 1.32 -16.51
CA LYS A 26 -25.71 2.27 -16.83
C LYS A 26 -25.56 3.63 -16.16
N ASN A 27 -24.64 3.80 -15.19
CA ASN A 27 -24.41 5.10 -14.53
C ASN A 27 -22.96 5.61 -14.61
N GLY A 28 -22.04 4.81 -15.16
CA GLY A 28 -20.74 5.27 -15.68
C GLY A 28 -19.57 5.25 -14.70
N ILE A 29 -19.73 4.84 -13.43
CA ILE A 29 -18.63 4.71 -12.47
C ILE A 29 -18.44 3.22 -12.15
N GLU A 30 -17.58 2.54 -12.91
CA GLU A 30 -17.33 1.09 -12.80
C GLU A 30 -16.22 0.74 -11.83
N ASP A 31 -16.21 -0.49 -11.28
CA ASP A 31 -15.01 -1.05 -10.62
C ASP A 31 -13.91 -1.24 -11.67
N GLN A 32 -12.91 -0.37 -11.63
CA GLN A 32 -11.83 -0.26 -12.61
C GLN A 32 -10.75 -1.32 -12.41
N ARG A 33 -10.88 -2.21 -11.43
CA ARG A 33 -9.85 -3.22 -11.11
C ARG A 33 -9.86 -4.36 -12.10
N GLN A 34 -8.73 -4.52 -12.78
CA GLN A 34 -8.48 -5.60 -13.74
C GLN A 34 -7.27 -6.43 -13.28
N LEU A 35 -7.08 -7.62 -13.84
CA LEU A 35 -5.90 -8.43 -13.57
C LEU A 35 -4.62 -7.65 -13.93
N ALA A 36 -3.65 -7.60 -13.01
CA ALA A 36 -2.38 -6.92 -13.27
C ALA A 36 -1.56 -7.66 -14.36
N PRO A 37 -0.97 -6.95 -15.33
CA PRO A 37 -0.08 -7.55 -16.34
C PRO A 37 1.11 -8.29 -15.72
N ALA A 38 1.57 -9.35 -16.39
CA ALA A 38 2.64 -10.22 -15.89
C ALA A 38 3.95 -9.48 -15.64
N GLU A 39 4.25 -8.46 -16.45
CA GLU A 39 5.44 -7.62 -16.36
C GLU A 39 5.44 -6.80 -15.05
N ILE A 40 4.29 -6.21 -14.73
CA ILE A 40 4.10 -5.45 -13.49
C ILE A 40 4.16 -6.38 -12.27
N LEU A 41 3.55 -7.57 -12.37
CA LEU A 41 3.52 -8.55 -11.29
C LEU A 41 4.91 -8.95 -10.80
N GLN A 42 5.95 -8.92 -11.67
CA GLN A 42 7.32 -9.24 -11.25
C GLN A 42 7.86 -8.28 -10.18
N SER A 43 7.32 -7.08 -10.11
CA SER A 43 7.76 -6.03 -9.18
C SER A 43 6.78 -5.78 -8.04
N VAL A 44 5.74 -6.59 -7.87
CA VAL A 44 4.78 -6.46 -6.76
C VAL A 44 4.49 -7.79 -6.10
N GLY A 45 3.97 -7.73 -4.89
CA GLY A 45 3.63 -8.92 -4.12
C GLY A 45 2.79 -8.57 -2.92
N THR A 46 2.49 -9.58 -2.12
CA THR A 46 1.65 -9.43 -0.92
C THR A 46 2.47 -9.63 0.33
N ILE A 47 2.05 -8.97 1.41
CA ILE A 47 2.61 -9.17 2.74
C ILE A 47 1.61 -9.96 3.57
N TYR A 48 2.11 -11.03 4.17
CA TYR A 48 1.38 -11.82 5.14
C TYR A 48 2.05 -11.68 6.50
N CYS A 49 1.28 -11.36 7.53
CA CYS A 49 1.78 -11.37 8.89
C CYS A 49 0.88 -12.20 9.80
N ASP A 50 1.48 -13.02 10.65
CA ASP A 50 0.83 -13.97 11.55
C ASP A 50 -0.19 -14.85 10.82
N GLY A 51 0.20 -15.32 9.62
CA GLY A 51 -0.61 -16.16 8.75
C GLY A 51 -1.70 -15.45 7.95
N ALA A 52 -1.96 -14.17 8.21
CA ALA A 52 -3.01 -13.40 7.53
C ALA A 52 -2.45 -12.43 6.48
N LEU A 53 -3.17 -12.26 5.37
CA LEU A 53 -2.87 -11.20 4.40
C LEU A 53 -3.05 -9.83 5.07
N ARG A 54 -2.05 -8.96 4.93
CA ARG A 54 -2.09 -7.59 5.48
C ARG A 54 -2.12 -6.52 4.41
N GLY A 55 -1.49 -6.74 3.27
CA GLY A 55 -1.40 -5.72 2.23
C GLY A 55 -0.57 -6.15 1.03
N THR A 56 -0.28 -5.15 0.20
CA THR A 56 0.55 -5.23 -1.00
C THR A 56 1.87 -4.49 -0.75
N ALA A 57 2.92 -4.85 -1.47
CA ALA A 57 4.17 -4.13 -1.49
C ALA A 57 4.80 -4.14 -2.87
N THR A 58 5.62 -3.14 -3.16
CA THR A 58 6.36 -3.02 -4.41
C THR A 58 7.85 -3.31 -4.20
N HIS A 59 8.47 -4.06 -5.09
CA HIS A 59 9.92 -4.20 -5.17
C HIS A 59 10.52 -2.93 -5.79
N VAL A 60 11.42 -2.29 -5.06
CA VAL A 60 12.04 -1.02 -5.47
C VAL A 60 13.25 -1.29 -6.36
N SER A 61 13.33 -0.60 -7.48
CA SER A 61 14.51 -0.58 -8.34
C SER A 61 15.64 0.19 -7.67
N LEU A 62 16.79 -0.47 -7.56
CA LEU A 62 18.01 0.12 -7.00
C LEU A 62 19.05 0.44 -8.08
N SER A 63 18.70 0.33 -9.37
CA SER A 63 19.67 0.45 -10.46
C SER A 63 20.42 1.78 -10.48
N SER A 64 19.77 2.88 -10.10
CA SER A 64 20.36 4.23 -10.05
C SER A 64 21.03 4.56 -8.72
N ILE A 65 20.85 3.75 -7.67
CA ILE A 65 21.28 4.07 -6.29
C ILE A 65 22.32 3.07 -5.77
N ALA A 66 22.10 1.78 -6.01
CA ALA A 66 22.98 0.69 -5.58
C ALA A 66 22.89 -0.51 -6.56
N PRO A 67 23.38 -0.37 -7.81
CA PRO A 67 23.25 -1.39 -8.85
C PRO A 67 23.87 -2.74 -8.50
N SER A 68 24.85 -2.77 -7.59
CA SER A 68 25.50 -3.99 -7.09
C SER A 68 24.80 -4.62 -5.86
N SER A 69 23.65 -4.09 -5.44
CA SER A 69 22.94 -4.60 -4.27
C SER A 69 22.62 -6.09 -4.40
N ARG A 70 23.02 -6.84 -3.37
CA ARG A 70 22.72 -8.27 -3.23
C ARG A 70 21.36 -8.53 -2.58
N SER A 71 20.73 -7.49 -2.05
CA SER A 71 19.42 -7.59 -1.38
C SER A 71 18.34 -6.88 -2.18
N SER A 72 17.12 -7.42 -2.15
CA SER A 72 15.93 -6.74 -2.65
C SER A 72 15.27 -5.95 -1.54
N ILE A 73 14.79 -4.76 -1.87
CA ILE A 73 14.06 -3.89 -0.95
C ILE A 73 12.63 -3.76 -1.47
N ILE A 74 11.66 -3.97 -0.60
CA ILE A 74 10.27 -3.65 -0.88
C ILE A 74 9.86 -2.37 -0.16
N LEU A 75 8.89 -1.67 -0.74
CA LEU A 75 8.23 -0.49 -0.19
C LEU A 75 6.74 -0.82 0.04
N THR A 76 6.22 -0.43 1.19
CA THR A 76 4.81 -0.65 1.59
C THR A 76 4.38 0.40 2.61
N ALA A 77 3.12 0.38 3.00
CA ALA A 77 2.60 1.21 4.08
C ALA A 77 3.01 0.62 5.44
N ALA A 78 3.29 1.47 6.42
CA ALA A 78 3.73 1.03 7.75
C ALA A 78 2.66 0.19 8.44
N HIS A 79 1.40 0.60 8.39
CA HIS A 79 0.31 -0.13 9.05
C HIS A 79 0.08 -1.56 8.51
N VAL A 80 0.70 -1.93 7.38
CA VAL A 80 0.65 -3.31 6.85
C VAL A 80 1.42 -4.28 7.76
N ILE A 81 2.47 -3.81 8.45
CA ILE A 81 3.32 -4.69 9.28
C ILE A 81 3.24 -4.36 10.78
N TYR A 82 2.57 -3.27 11.15
CA TYR A 82 2.34 -2.88 12.54
C TYR A 82 0.86 -3.01 12.92
N HIS A 83 0.61 -3.48 14.13
CA HIS A 83 -0.73 -3.51 14.70
C HIS A 83 -1.31 -2.08 14.78
N LYS A 84 -2.47 -1.88 14.15
CA LYS A 84 -3.17 -0.59 14.17
C LYS A 84 -3.51 -0.08 15.57
N THR A 85 -3.69 -0.97 16.55
CA THR A 85 -4.08 -0.61 17.93
C THR A 85 -2.87 -0.37 18.82
N THR A 86 -1.89 -1.27 18.79
CA THR A 86 -0.76 -1.23 19.71
C THR A 86 0.47 -0.53 19.14
N GLY A 87 0.59 -0.44 17.82
CA GLY A 87 1.82 0.00 17.13
C GLY A 87 3.00 -0.93 17.30
N ILE A 88 2.75 -2.16 17.77
CA ILE A 88 3.76 -3.21 17.84
C ILE A 88 3.80 -3.92 16.49
N LEU A 89 5.01 -4.30 16.06
CA LEU A 89 5.22 -5.11 14.87
C LEU A 89 4.49 -6.46 15.01
N PHE A 90 3.90 -6.98 13.95
CA PHE A 90 3.44 -8.38 13.96
C PHE A 90 4.62 -9.35 14.20
N GLU A 91 4.34 -10.50 14.81
CA GLU A 91 5.40 -11.41 15.26
C GLU A 91 6.15 -12.03 14.08
N THR A 92 5.40 -12.42 13.05
CA THR A 92 5.95 -13.06 11.85
C THR A 92 5.42 -12.35 10.62
N CYS A 93 6.29 -11.84 9.76
CA CYS A 93 5.90 -11.25 8.48
C CYS A 93 6.74 -11.80 7.32
N VAL A 94 6.07 -12.10 6.21
CA VAL A 94 6.68 -12.58 4.97
C VAL A 94 6.16 -11.82 3.76
N TYR A 95 7.04 -11.63 2.79
CA TYR A 95 6.68 -11.16 1.46
C TYR A 95 6.44 -12.34 0.51
N ARG A 96 5.36 -12.30 -0.25
CA ARG A 96 5.02 -13.26 -1.30
C ARG A 96 5.04 -12.55 -2.65
N PRO A 97 6.14 -12.68 -3.42
CA PRO A 97 6.25 -12.11 -4.76
C PRO A 97 5.11 -12.60 -5.66
N GLN A 98 4.53 -11.70 -6.46
CA GLN A 98 3.42 -12.00 -7.37
C GLN A 98 2.16 -12.58 -6.67
N GLY A 99 2.06 -12.51 -5.33
CA GLY A 99 1.00 -13.15 -4.57
C GLY A 99 1.14 -14.68 -4.40
N LYS A 100 2.26 -15.28 -4.82
CA LYS A 100 2.43 -16.74 -4.82
C LYS A 100 2.76 -17.29 -3.43
N ARG A 101 1.94 -18.23 -2.95
CA ARG A 101 2.04 -18.84 -1.60
C ARG A 101 3.37 -19.55 -1.33
N LEU A 102 3.89 -20.29 -2.33
CA LEU A 102 5.07 -21.14 -2.20
C LEU A 102 6.41 -20.38 -2.36
N SER A 103 6.37 -19.06 -2.53
CA SER A 103 7.55 -18.21 -2.69
C SER A 103 7.69 -17.19 -1.55
N SER A 104 7.27 -17.54 -0.33
CA SER A 104 7.38 -16.65 0.82
C SER A 104 8.86 -16.35 1.13
N ILE A 105 9.16 -15.08 1.41
CA ILE A 105 10.49 -14.57 1.74
C ILE A 105 10.37 -13.74 3.01
N ASP A 106 11.15 -14.12 4.03
CA ASP A 106 11.18 -13.41 5.31
C ASP A 106 11.79 -12.02 5.19
N PHE A 107 11.41 -11.16 6.12
CA PHE A 107 12.03 -9.85 6.28
C PHE A 107 13.41 -10.01 6.94
N LEU A 108 14.38 -9.24 6.45
CA LEU A 108 15.72 -9.15 7.01
C LEU A 108 15.87 -7.89 7.88
N LYS A 109 15.37 -6.76 7.39
CA LYS A 109 15.49 -5.46 8.07
C LYS A 109 14.30 -4.58 7.68
N ILE A 110 13.83 -3.76 8.61
CA ILE A 110 12.80 -2.74 8.39
C ILE A 110 13.45 -1.37 8.60
N SER A 111 13.11 -0.37 7.77
CA SER A 111 13.61 0.98 7.93
C SER A 111 13.02 1.65 9.17
N PRO A 112 13.76 2.55 9.84
CA PRO A 112 13.14 3.46 10.81
C PRO A 112 12.00 4.25 10.16
N HIS A 113 10.95 4.55 10.92
CA HIS A 113 9.79 5.33 10.49
C HIS A 113 9.17 6.05 11.67
N ASP A 114 8.36 7.05 11.38
CA ASP A 114 7.66 7.86 12.39
C ASP A 114 6.17 7.51 12.52
N PHE A 115 5.68 6.52 11.77
CA PHE A 115 4.28 6.10 11.82
C PHE A 115 3.81 5.78 13.24
N LYS A 116 2.78 6.50 13.70
CA LYS A 116 2.13 6.30 14.99
C LYS A 116 0.67 5.93 14.79
N PRO A 117 0.27 4.65 14.95
CA PRO A 117 -1.12 4.20 14.69
C PRO A 117 -2.19 4.85 15.57
N GLN A 118 -1.79 5.35 16.74
CA GLN A 118 -2.68 6.01 17.69
C GLN A 118 -2.69 7.53 17.57
N SER A 119 -2.04 8.10 16.55
CA SER A 119 -2.09 9.54 16.32
C SER A 119 -3.53 10.00 16.11
N LYS A 120 -3.90 11.08 16.80
CA LYS A 120 -5.17 11.79 16.62
C LYS A 120 -5.18 12.61 15.33
N ASN A 121 -4.01 13.11 14.91
CA ASN A 121 -3.86 13.79 13.63
C ASN A 121 -3.74 12.72 12.52
N LYS A 122 -4.84 12.47 11.80
CA LYS A 122 -4.94 11.44 10.75
C LYS A 122 -4.19 11.80 9.48
N ILE A 123 -4.07 13.09 9.17
CA ILE A 123 -3.26 13.57 8.04
C ILE A 123 -1.78 13.29 8.32
N GLN A 124 -1.29 13.70 9.49
CA GLN A 124 0.10 13.42 9.90
C GLN A 124 0.37 11.92 10.01
N GLN A 125 -0.59 11.14 10.51
CA GLN A 125 -0.48 9.69 10.57
C GLN A 125 -0.27 9.09 9.18
N ALA A 126 -1.12 9.46 8.23
CA ALA A 126 -1.04 8.99 6.85
C ALA A 126 0.27 9.45 6.18
N SER A 127 0.74 10.66 6.46
CA SER A 127 1.98 11.18 5.86
C SER A 127 3.24 10.46 6.36
N GLN A 128 3.13 9.70 7.43
CA GLN A 128 4.22 8.89 7.99
C GLN A 128 4.07 7.39 7.68
N ASP A 129 3.01 6.99 6.99
CA ASP A 129 2.61 5.60 6.78
C ASP A 129 3.35 4.95 5.60
N ILE A 130 4.68 4.91 5.69
CA ILE A 130 5.56 4.36 4.65
C ILE A 130 6.81 3.74 5.25
N ILE A 131 7.22 2.59 4.72
CA ILE A 131 8.39 1.85 5.18
C ILE A 131 9.09 1.11 4.04
N PHE A 132 10.40 0.97 4.20
CA PHE A 132 11.23 0.06 3.40
C PHE A 132 11.54 -1.21 4.18
N VAL A 133 11.56 -2.34 3.48
CA VAL A 133 11.90 -3.63 4.06
C VAL A 133 12.90 -4.34 3.17
N THR A 134 14.04 -4.72 3.73
CA THR A 134 15.02 -5.58 3.06
C THR A 134 14.55 -7.03 3.19
N LEU A 135 14.54 -7.76 2.09
CA LEU A 135 14.19 -9.18 2.05
C LEU A 135 15.41 -10.07 2.28
N GLN A 136 15.21 -11.23 2.93
CA GLN A 136 16.28 -12.22 3.12
C GLN A 136 16.77 -12.85 1.80
N LYS A 137 15.95 -12.83 0.76
CA LYS A 137 16.28 -13.36 -0.57
C LYS A 137 16.08 -12.29 -1.63
N LYS A 138 16.99 -12.25 -2.61
CA LYS A 138 16.89 -11.40 -3.78
C LYS A 138 15.75 -11.85 -4.69
N LEU A 139 14.97 -10.89 -5.18
CA LEU A 139 13.88 -11.12 -6.13
C LEU A 139 14.40 -11.24 -7.56
N ARG A 140 13.65 -11.96 -8.39
CA ARG A 140 13.85 -12.02 -9.84
C ARG A 140 13.05 -10.88 -10.46
N GLY A 141 13.73 -9.82 -10.90
CA GLY A 141 13.11 -8.61 -11.47
C GLY A 141 13.91 -7.36 -11.10
N SER A 142 13.78 -6.30 -11.89
CA SER A 142 14.47 -5.02 -11.63
C SER A 142 13.80 -4.18 -10.56
N GLY A 143 12.52 -4.43 -10.25
CA GLY A 143 11.71 -3.55 -9.41
C GLY A 143 11.21 -2.33 -10.18
N LEU A 144 10.41 -1.50 -9.50
CA LEU A 144 9.89 -0.23 -10.02
C LEU A 144 10.71 0.94 -9.52
N ILE A 145 10.88 1.96 -10.36
CA ILE A 145 11.58 3.19 -10.02
C ILE A 145 10.69 4.03 -9.11
N LEU A 146 11.26 4.62 -8.07
CA LEU A 146 10.59 5.65 -7.28
C LEU A 146 10.88 7.02 -7.89
N GLN A 147 9.85 7.84 -8.03
CA GLN A 147 9.97 9.19 -8.58
C GLN A 147 9.17 10.16 -7.71
N GLU A 148 9.71 11.36 -7.52
CA GLU A 148 8.98 12.45 -6.86
C GLU A 148 7.78 12.89 -7.72
N VAL A 149 6.69 13.31 -7.08
CA VAL A 149 5.50 13.78 -7.80
C VAL A 149 5.78 15.16 -8.39
N GLU A 150 5.84 15.27 -9.72
CA GLU A 150 6.16 16.53 -10.42
C GLU A 150 4.91 17.29 -10.91
N ASP A 151 3.78 16.61 -11.10
CA ASP A 151 2.59 17.15 -11.77
C ASP A 151 1.32 16.78 -10.99
N THR A 152 0.36 17.70 -10.94
CA THR A 152 -0.93 17.51 -10.25
C THR A 152 -1.98 16.83 -11.13
N ASP A 153 -1.77 16.77 -12.45
CA ASP A 153 -2.74 16.22 -13.41
C ASP A 153 -2.33 14.82 -13.93
N ASN A 154 -1.71 14.03 -13.05
CA ASN A 154 -1.24 12.69 -13.40
C ASN A 154 -2.42 11.72 -13.50
N GLN A 155 -2.48 11.00 -14.63
CA GLN A 155 -3.23 9.76 -14.70
C GLN A 155 -2.56 8.73 -13.79
N LEU A 156 -3.33 8.13 -12.90
CA LEU A 156 -2.83 7.24 -11.87
C LEU A 156 -3.20 5.78 -12.17
N LEU A 157 -2.35 4.88 -11.71
CA LEU A 157 -2.63 3.45 -11.66
C LEU A 157 -2.37 2.96 -10.24
N LEU A 158 -3.31 2.24 -9.63
CA LEU A 158 -3.07 1.56 -8.35
C LEU A 158 -2.91 0.06 -8.57
N ILE A 159 -1.79 -0.50 -8.12
CA ILE A 159 -1.59 -1.95 -8.10
C ILE A 159 -1.77 -2.45 -6.68
N GLY A 160 -2.72 -3.37 -6.47
CA GLY A 160 -3.08 -3.83 -5.15
C GLY A 160 -3.70 -5.22 -5.19
N TYR A 161 -3.60 -5.96 -4.10
CA TYR A 161 -4.32 -7.22 -3.96
C TYR A 161 -5.83 -6.96 -3.88
N ASN A 162 -6.58 -7.69 -4.69
CA ASN A 162 -8.03 -7.71 -4.73
C ASN A 162 -8.53 -8.98 -4.03
N GLN A 163 -9.01 -8.82 -2.79
CA GLN A 163 -9.56 -9.95 -2.03
C GLN A 163 -10.77 -10.61 -2.70
N ASN A 164 -11.56 -9.88 -3.49
CA ASN A 164 -12.74 -10.44 -4.14
C ASN A 164 -12.37 -11.45 -5.24
N GLN A 165 -11.19 -11.30 -5.82
CA GLN A 165 -10.69 -12.13 -6.93
C GLN A 165 -9.49 -13.01 -6.54
N ASP A 166 -9.03 -12.92 -5.28
CA ASP A 166 -7.83 -13.60 -4.77
C ASP A 166 -6.58 -13.42 -5.65
N GLN A 167 -6.38 -12.20 -6.16
CA GLN A 167 -5.29 -11.89 -7.08
C GLN A 167 -4.82 -10.44 -6.95
N ILE A 168 -3.64 -10.12 -7.48
CA ILE A 168 -3.20 -8.73 -7.60
C ILE A 168 -3.86 -8.12 -8.85
N SER A 169 -4.55 -7.00 -8.63
CA SER A 169 -5.22 -6.21 -9.67
C SER A 169 -4.52 -4.88 -9.89
N ILE A 170 -4.84 -4.26 -11.03
CA ILE A 170 -4.55 -2.88 -11.35
C ILE A 170 -5.87 -2.11 -11.47
N SER A 171 -6.05 -1.06 -10.68
CA SER A 171 -7.07 -0.02 -10.92
C SER A 171 -6.47 0.97 -11.90
N ARG A 172 -7.17 1.19 -13.01
CA ARG A 172 -6.79 2.15 -14.06
C ARG A 172 -7.68 3.38 -13.98
N ASP A 173 -7.41 4.38 -14.82
CA ASP A 173 -8.29 5.53 -15.05
C ASP A 173 -8.67 6.32 -13.79
N CYS A 174 -7.73 6.40 -12.84
CA CYS A 174 -7.87 7.25 -11.68
C CYS A 174 -7.10 8.57 -11.82
N GLY A 175 -7.61 9.59 -11.14
CA GLY A 175 -7.06 10.93 -11.08
C GLY A 175 -6.70 11.34 -9.66
N GLN A 176 -5.94 12.43 -9.58
CA GLN A 176 -5.56 13.09 -8.34
C GLN A 176 -6.60 14.14 -7.94
N PHE A 177 -6.76 14.35 -6.63
CA PHE A 177 -7.67 15.33 -6.06
C PHE A 177 -6.92 16.28 -5.10
N THR A 178 -7.51 17.45 -4.88
CA THR A 178 -7.10 18.42 -3.87
C THR A 178 -8.26 18.70 -2.93
N SER A 179 -7.99 18.95 -1.65
CA SER A 179 -9.01 19.36 -0.69
C SER A 179 -8.93 20.87 -0.44
N GLU A 180 -10.08 21.51 -0.25
CA GLU A 180 -10.17 22.89 0.24
C GLU A 180 -10.08 22.97 1.77
N SER A 181 -10.48 21.90 2.48
CA SER A 181 -10.49 21.88 3.95
C SER A 181 -9.13 21.56 4.57
N TYR A 182 -8.21 20.95 3.83
CA TYR A 182 -6.87 20.65 4.33
C TYR A 182 -5.81 20.59 3.23
N GLU A 183 -4.69 21.26 3.47
CA GLU A 183 -3.51 21.16 2.62
C GLU A 183 -2.63 19.98 3.03
N THR A 184 -2.09 19.28 2.04
CA THR A 184 -1.17 18.18 2.29
C THR A 184 -0.18 17.97 1.15
N ASP A 185 1.04 18.47 1.34
CA ASP A 185 2.12 18.29 0.36
C ASP A 185 2.62 16.85 0.29
N LEU A 186 2.47 16.09 1.38
CA LEU A 186 3.01 14.73 1.54
C LEU A 186 2.04 13.62 1.14
N LEU A 187 0.76 13.94 0.95
CA LEU A 187 -0.27 12.97 0.58
C LEU A 187 -0.77 13.22 -0.83
N LEU A 188 -1.11 12.13 -1.51
CA LEU A 188 -1.79 12.10 -2.78
C LEU A 188 -3.21 11.60 -2.53
N LEU A 189 -4.20 12.44 -2.80
CA LEU A 189 -5.60 12.05 -2.77
C LEU A 189 -5.99 11.51 -4.15
N HIS A 190 -6.70 10.39 -4.21
CA HIS A 190 -7.02 9.73 -5.46
C HIS A 190 -8.36 9.00 -5.42
N ASN A 191 -8.90 8.70 -6.60
CA ASN A 191 -10.10 7.87 -6.76
C ASN A 191 -9.83 6.46 -7.29
N CYS A 192 -8.58 5.97 -7.29
CA CYS A 192 -8.34 4.56 -7.65
C CYS A 192 -9.11 3.61 -6.75
N ASP A 193 -9.72 2.60 -7.33
CA ASP A 193 -10.43 1.54 -6.62
C ASP A 193 -9.47 0.69 -5.80
N ALA A 194 -9.66 0.71 -4.48
CA ALA A 194 -8.81 0.03 -3.54
C ALA A 194 -9.67 -0.86 -2.64
N GLY A 195 -9.47 -2.18 -2.72
CA GLY A 195 -10.14 -3.13 -1.83
C GLY A 195 -9.28 -3.49 -0.61
N ARG A 196 -9.80 -4.41 0.22
CA ARG A 196 -8.98 -5.06 1.25
C ARG A 196 -7.77 -5.75 0.62
N GLY A 197 -6.60 -5.49 1.19
CA GLY A 197 -5.32 -5.99 0.70
C GLY A 197 -4.57 -5.04 -0.24
N ALA A 198 -5.22 -3.97 -0.72
CA ALA A 198 -4.57 -2.96 -1.56
C ALA A 198 -3.61 -2.04 -0.77
N SER A 199 -3.79 -1.91 0.54
CA SER A 199 -2.89 -1.13 1.43
C SER A 199 -1.43 -1.47 1.20
N GLY A 200 -0.59 -0.46 1.06
CA GLY A 200 0.83 -0.58 0.73
C GLY A 200 1.14 -0.83 -0.76
N GLY A 201 0.11 -0.97 -1.59
CA GLY A 201 0.24 -1.09 -3.03
C GLY A 201 0.79 0.20 -3.66
N PRO A 202 1.63 0.09 -4.71
CA PRO A 202 2.17 1.27 -5.38
C PRO A 202 1.08 1.98 -6.20
N ILE A 203 1.10 3.30 -6.13
CA ILE A 203 0.41 4.19 -7.06
C ILE A 203 1.46 4.67 -8.06
N LEU A 204 1.21 4.42 -9.34
CA LEU A 204 2.09 4.77 -10.45
C LEU A 204 1.58 5.99 -11.19
N ASP A 205 2.51 6.80 -11.69
CA ASP A 205 2.22 7.71 -12.79
C ASP A 205 2.08 6.87 -14.07
N ALA A 206 0.93 6.96 -14.75
CA ALA A 206 0.62 6.11 -15.89
C ALA A 206 1.54 6.37 -17.10
N ARG A 207 2.15 7.57 -17.18
CA ARG A 207 3.04 7.97 -18.29
C ARG A 207 4.42 7.33 -18.17
N SER A 208 5.05 7.45 -16.99
CA SER A 208 6.39 6.96 -16.71
C SER A 208 6.43 5.51 -16.22
N GLY A 209 5.35 5.04 -15.60
CA GLY A 209 5.32 3.77 -14.86
C GLY A 209 6.09 3.80 -13.53
N SER A 210 6.57 4.97 -13.10
CA SER A 210 7.26 5.16 -11.83
C SER A 210 6.28 5.14 -10.65
N VAL A 211 6.73 4.63 -9.50
CA VAL A 211 5.99 4.74 -8.24
C VAL A 211 6.09 6.16 -7.73
N ILE A 212 4.95 6.81 -7.59
CA ILE A 212 4.82 8.20 -7.13
C ILE A 212 4.13 8.32 -5.77
N ALA A 213 3.44 7.27 -5.32
CA ALA A 213 2.90 7.18 -3.97
C ALA A 213 2.69 5.71 -3.54
N VAL A 214 2.44 5.52 -2.25
CA VAL A 214 2.05 4.24 -1.63
C VAL A 214 0.65 4.38 -1.08
N HIS A 215 -0.30 3.56 -1.55
CA HIS A 215 -1.68 3.63 -1.07
C HIS A 215 -1.77 3.29 0.43
N GLY A 216 -2.37 4.19 1.21
CA GLY A 216 -2.52 4.03 2.66
C GLY A 216 -3.93 3.58 3.05
N GLY A 217 -4.96 4.13 2.43
CA GLY A 217 -6.36 3.78 2.73
C GLY A 217 -7.31 4.91 2.34
N THR A 218 -8.34 5.10 3.14
CA THR A 218 -9.42 6.07 2.84
C THR A 218 -9.58 7.05 3.98
N PHE A 219 -9.74 8.33 3.64
CA PHE A 219 -10.26 9.33 4.55
C PHE A 219 -11.77 9.40 4.42
N LEU A 220 -12.43 9.36 5.59
CA LEU A 220 -13.85 9.62 5.74
C LEU A 220 -13.98 10.88 6.59
N ILE A 221 -14.42 11.96 5.97
CA ILE A 221 -14.47 13.30 6.54
C ILE A 221 -15.94 13.65 6.77
N ASN A 222 -16.27 14.12 7.97
CA ASN A 222 -17.61 14.59 8.33
C ASN A 222 -18.78 13.61 8.07
N SER A 223 -18.53 12.29 8.11
CA SER A 223 -19.62 11.33 7.96
C SER A 223 -20.50 11.28 9.21
N SER A 224 -21.78 11.65 9.03
CA SER A 224 -22.85 11.47 10.01
C SER A 224 -23.53 10.10 9.89
N GLU A 225 -23.01 9.20 9.04
CA GLU A 225 -23.67 7.94 8.73
C GLU A 225 -23.33 6.83 9.73
N ASN A 226 -24.37 6.14 10.20
CA ASN A 226 -24.26 5.01 11.13
C ASN A 226 -23.67 3.72 10.50
N ASN A 227 -23.34 3.71 9.20
CA ASN A 227 -22.72 2.57 8.53
C ASN A 227 -21.68 2.98 7.46
N PRO A 228 -20.47 3.39 7.87
CA PRO A 228 -19.44 3.92 6.96
C PRO A 228 -18.94 2.90 5.92
N PHE A 229 -19.16 1.59 6.12
CA PHE A 229 -18.70 0.54 5.21
C PHE A 229 -19.64 0.31 4.02
N GLY A 230 -20.93 0.62 4.16
CA GLY A 230 -21.90 0.53 3.04
C GLY A 230 -21.73 1.69 2.04
N ALA A 231 -21.23 2.82 2.51
CA ALA A 231 -21.00 4.03 1.71
C ALA A 231 -19.68 4.00 0.91
N MET A 232 -18.81 3.00 1.08
CA MET A 232 -17.49 2.97 0.41
C MET A 232 -17.48 2.30 -0.95
N GLN A 233 -18.55 1.58 -1.32
CA GLN A 233 -18.66 0.92 -2.61
C GLN A 233 -19.64 1.68 -3.50
N GLY A 234 -19.18 2.11 -4.68
CA GLY A 234 -20.00 2.89 -5.61
C GLY A 234 -20.20 4.35 -5.20
N ALA A 235 -19.47 4.84 -4.20
CA ALA A 235 -19.50 6.25 -3.83
C ALA A 235 -18.79 7.12 -4.86
N ILE A 236 -19.20 8.38 -4.91
CA ILE A 236 -18.50 9.40 -5.69
C ILE A 236 -17.31 9.89 -4.86
N ALA A 237 -16.13 9.90 -5.46
CA ALA A 237 -14.94 10.44 -4.83
C ALA A 237 -15.11 11.93 -4.55
N ASP A 238 -14.95 12.32 -3.29
CA ASP A 238 -15.06 13.70 -2.84
C ASP A 238 -14.01 13.93 -1.73
N PRO A 239 -12.98 14.76 -1.96
CA PRO A 239 -11.94 15.04 -0.97
C PRO A 239 -12.45 15.67 0.33
N GLU A 240 -13.68 16.19 0.35
CA GLU A 240 -14.31 16.77 1.53
C GLU A 240 -15.17 15.78 2.32
N VAL A 241 -15.42 14.58 1.78
CA VAL A 241 -16.32 13.58 2.36
C VAL A 241 -15.69 12.18 2.41
N LEU A 242 -15.28 11.65 1.26
CA LEU A 242 -14.73 10.31 1.10
C LEU A 242 -13.71 10.27 -0.03
N ILE A 243 -12.45 10.02 0.31
CA ILE A 243 -11.37 9.97 -0.67
C ILE A 243 -10.30 8.96 -0.29
N ASN A 244 -9.74 8.26 -1.28
CA ASN A 244 -8.56 7.42 -1.03
C ASN A 244 -7.32 8.31 -0.93
N GLN A 245 -6.35 7.87 -0.14
CA GLN A 245 -5.10 8.58 0.06
C GLN A 245 -3.91 7.62 -0.02
N GLY A 246 -2.78 8.17 -0.46
CA GLY A 246 -1.48 7.52 -0.37
C GLY A 246 -0.39 8.48 0.06
N ARG A 247 0.66 7.93 0.67
CA ARG A 247 1.88 8.67 0.99
C ARG A 247 2.70 8.88 -0.29
N LYS A 248 2.89 10.14 -0.71
CA LYS A 248 3.71 10.51 -1.87
C LYS A 248 5.15 10.04 -1.70
N ILE A 249 5.82 9.77 -2.81
CA ILE A 249 7.27 9.73 -2.88
C ILE A 249 7.75 11.17 -3.03
N ASP A 250 8.60 11.60 -2.11
CA ASP A 250 9.26 12.91 -2.13
C ASP A 250 10.76 12.74 -1.83
N SER A 251 11.48 13.85 -1.87
CA SER A 251 12.92 13.89 -1.58
C SER A 251 13.30 13.25 -0.23
N ASP A 252 12.46 13.34 0.80
CA ASP A 252 12.69 12.73 2.12
C ASP A 252 12.57 11.21 2.07
N VAL A 253 11.57 10.67 1.37
CA VAL A 253 11.41 9.23 1.13
C VAL A 253 12.59 8.67 0.33
N ILE A 254 13.02 9.38 -0.72
CA ILE A 254 14.20 9.00 -1.51
C ILE A 254 15.47 9.04 -0.65
N ALA A 255 15.63 10.05 0.20
CA ALA A 255 16.75 10.13 1.13
C ALA A 255 16.71 9.01 2.18
N GLN A 256 15.53 8.64 2.68
CA GLN A 256 15.33 7.51 3.58
C GLN A 256 15.76 6.19 2.93
N LEU A 257 15.39 5.94 1.67
CA LEU A 257 15.84 4.77 0.92
C LEU A 257 17.37 4.72 0.81
N LYS A 258 18.00 5.85 0.42
CA LYS A 258 19.47 5.95 0.30
C LYS A 258 20.16 5.62 1.63
N ARG A 259 19.68 6.18 2.74
CA ARG A 259 20.20 5.87 4.09
C ARG A 259 19.96 4.40 4.45
N PHE A 260 18.79 3.87 4.15
CA PHE A 260 18.43 2.49 4.48
C PHE A 260 19.34 1.47 3.78
N ILE A 261 19.72 1.75 2.54
CA ILE A 261 20.67 0.94 1.75
C ILE A 261 22.11 1.10 2.26
N ALA A 262 22.54 2.33 2.55
CA ALA A 262 23.94 2.66 2.89
C ALA A 262 24.40 2.05 4.22
N TYR A 263 23.48 1.67 5.10
CA TYR A 263 23.77 1.02 6.38
C TYR A 263 23.26 -0.43 6.43
N PRO A 264 23.84 -1.37 5.65
CA PRO A 264 23.70 -2.78 5.99
C PRO A 264 24.32 -2.98 7.38
N SER A 265 23.55 -3.56 8.28
CA SER A 265 23.88 -3.77 9.70
C SER A 265 25.34 -4.16 9.93
N LYS A 266 26.04 -3.39 10.77
CA LYS A 266 27.34 -3.71 11.37
C LYS A 266 27.31 -4.94 12.31
N ASN A 267 26.21 -5.70 12.35
CA ASN A 267 25.96 -6.79 13.30
C ASN A 267 25.80 -8.14 12.58
N SER A 268 26.76 -8.49 11.74
CA SER A 268 26.95 -9.87 11.24
C SER A 268 28.23 -10.50 11.76
N GLN A 269 28.63 -10.12 12.98
CA GLN A 269 29.56 -10.89 13.81
C GLN A 269 29.12 -10.75 15.27
N ASN A 270 28.53 -11.81 15.79
CA ASN A 270 28.75 -12.39 17.12
C ASN A 270 28.01 -13.73 17.17
#